data_AF-A0A7Y2L309-F1
#
_entry.id   AF-A0A7Y2L309-F1
#
_cell.length_a   1.000
_cell.length_b   1.000
_cell.length_c   1.000
_cell.angle_alpha   90.00
_cell.angle_beta   90.00
_cell.angle_gamma   90.00
#
_symmetry.space_group_name_H-M   'P 1'
#
loop_
_entity.id
_entity.type
_entity.pdbx_description
1 polymer ?
#
loop_
_entity_poly.entity_id
_entity_poly.type
_entity_poly.pdbx_seq_one_letter_code
_entity_poly.pdbx_strand_id
1 'polypeptide(L)' 'MDWVQTLLRGRPQQRTDLAYKTRQSAAQELWLVVVDASSSTRRHQALGDAKGLLAQVFEDAYRQRVRVAVMTASGSAP' A
#
# COMPACT_ATOMS: atom_id res chain seq x y z
N MET A 1 -6.23 9.11 -9.31
CA MET A 1 -6.15 10.04 -8.17
C MET A 1 -4.92 10.91 -8.33
N ASP A 2 -5.04 12.19 -8.04
CA ASP A 2 -3.89 13.10 -7.87
C ASP A 2 -3.55 13.20 -6.38
N TRP A 3 -2.68 12.31 -5.91
CA TRP A 3 -2.32 12.23 -4.50
C TRP A 3 -1.58 13.45 -4.01
N VAL A 4 -0.73 14.06 -4.85
CA VAL A 4 0.00 15.27 -4.49
C VAL A 4 -1.00 16.40 -4.25
N GLN A 5 -1.90 16.63 -5.20
CA GLN A 5 -2.87 17.72 -5.08
C GLN A 5 -3.90 17.48 -3.97
N THR A 6 -4.24 16.21 -3.70
CA THR A 6 -5.08 15.82 -2.56
C THR A 6 -4.40 16.15 -1.24
N LEU A 7 -3.15 15.72 -1.03
CA LEU A 7 -2.44 15.88 0.24
C LEU A 7 -2.01 17.33 0.52
N LEU A 8 -1.83 18.15 -0.52
CA LEU A 8 -1.60 19.59 -0.37
C LEU A 8 -2.80 20.33 0.27
N ARG A 9 -4.01 19.75 0.22
CA ARG A 9 -5.22 20.28 0.88
C ARG A 9 -5.37 19.81 2.32
N GLY A 10 -4.38 19.07 2.83
CA GLY A 10 -4.42 18.41 4.13
C GLY A 10 -4.82 16.94 4.03
N ARG A 11 -5.07 16.31 5.18
CA ARG A 11 -5.47 14.90 5.25
C ARG A 11 -6.93 14.75 4.77
N PRO A 12 -7.20 14.01 3.68
CA PRO A 12 -8.57 13.80 3.22
C PRO A 12 -9.36 12.98 4.24
N GLN A 13 -10.58 13.41 4.54
CA GLN A 13 -11.52 12.70 5.42
C GLN A 13 -12.70 12.14 4.64
N GLN A 14 -13.01 12.74 3.50
CA GLN A 14 -14.18 12.46 2.68
C GLN A 14 -13.76 12.21 1.23
N ARG A 15 -14.58 11.47 0.48
CA ARG A 15 -14.32 11.20 -0.95
C ARG A 15 -14.23 12.47 -1.80
N THR A 16 -14.94 13.52 -1.42
CA THR A 16 -14.95 14.84 -2.08
C THR A 16 -13.63 15.59 -1.91
N ASP A 17 -12.83 15.23 -0.91
CA ASP A 17 -11.52 15.84 -0.67
C ASP A 17 -10.47 15.34 -1.69
N LEU A 18 -10.76 14.23 -2.38
CA LEU A 18 -9.87 13.61 -3.35
C LEU A 18 -9.81 14.40 -4.66
N ALA A 19 -8.59 14.72 -5.11
CA ALA A 19 -8.35 15.29 -6.43
C ALA A 19 -8.19 14.19 -7.49
N TYR A 20 -8.72 14.44 -8.69
CA TYR A 20 -8.68 13.51 -9.82
C TYR A 20 -7.96 14.15 -11.02
N LYS A 21 -7.12 13.38 -11.71
CA LYS A 21 -6.48 13.82 -12.95
C LYS A 21 -7.49 13.69 -14.10
N THR A 22 -7.66 14.75 -14.89
CA THR A 22 -8.59 14.82 -16.04
C THR A 22 -8.07 14.15 -17.32
N ARG A 23 -6.77 13.83 -17.39
CA ARG A 23 -6.18 13.09 -18.51
C ARG A 23 -5.39 11.91 -17.98
N GLN A 24 -5.86 10.70 -18.25
CA GLN A 24 -5.22 9.47 -17.84
C GLN A 24 -4.55 8.83 -19.07
N SER A 25 -3.22 8.84 -19.10
CA SER A 25 -2.52 7.68 -19.66
C SER A 25 -2.98 6.46 -18.87
N ALA A 26 -3.11 5.28 -19.50
CA ALA A 26 -3.41 4.04 -18.80
C ALA A 26 -2.53 3.98 -17.54
N ALA A 27 -3.16 4.05 -16.36
CA ALA A 27 -2.41 4.16 -15.13
C ALA A 27 -1.51 2.93 -15.01
N GLN A 28 -0.20 3.15 -14.89
CA GLN A 28 0.72 2.03 -14.67
C GLN A 28 0.25 1.25 -13.45
N GLU A 29 0.16 -0.06 -13.61
CA GLU A 29 -0.28 -0.94 -12.54
C GLU A 29 0.63 -0.80 -11.32
N LEU A 30 0.00 -0.65 -10.14
CA LEU A 30 0.66 -0.50 -8.85
C LEU A 30 0.05 -1.51 -7.90
N TRP A 31 0.87 -2.40 -7.36
CA TRP A 31 0.48 -3.27 -6.27
C TRP A 31 0.89 -2.63 -4.94
N LEU A 32 -0.09 -2.38 -4.08
CA LEU A 32 0.12 -1.91 -2.72
C LEU A 32 -0.02 -3.09 -1.75
N VAL A 33 1.09 -3.51 -1.17
CA VAL A 33 1.10 -4.57 -0.14
C VAL A 33 1.03 -3.90 1.23
N VAL A 34 -0.09 -4.08 1.92
CA VAL A 34 -0.28 -3.58 3.28
C VAL A 34 0.04 -4.70 4.26
N VAL A 35 1.08 -4.49 5.06
CA VAL A 35 1.52 -5.44 6.07
C VAL A 35 1.12 -4.92 7.45
N ASP A 36 0.39 -5.73 8.21
CA ASP A 36 0.14 -5.43 9.62
C ASP A 36 1.40 -5.74 10.46
N ALA A 37 1.85 -4.75 11.23
CA ALA A 37 2.97 -4.87 12.17
C ALA A 37 2.51 -4.71 13.63
N SER A 38 1.22 -4.95 13.90
CA SER A 38 0.64 -4.89 15.24
C SER A 38 1.30 -5.86 16.23
N SER A 39 1.08 -5.61 17.51
CA SER A 39 1.60 -6.44 18.60
C SER A 39 1.05 -7.87 18.56
N SER A 40 -0.21 -8.08 18.17
CA SER A 40 -0.76 -9.44 17.96
C SER A 40 -0.06 -10.15 16.80
N THR A 41 0.23 -9.44 15.71
CA THR A 41 0.88 -10.00 14.52
C THR A 41 2.34 -10.36 14.79
N ARG A 42 3.04 -9.58 15.62
CA ARG A 42 4.39 -9.93 16.12
C ARG A 42 4.37 -11.11 17.09
N ARG A 43 3.44 -11.12 18.05
CA ARG A 43 3.35 -12.16 19.10
C ARG A 43 3.12 -13.56 18.52
N HIS A 44 2.36 -13.66 17.43
CA HIS A 44 2.08 -14.93 16.76
C HIS A 44 3.03 -15.22 15.58
N GLN A 45 4.07 -14.41 15.37
CA GLN A 45 4.98 -14.53 14.23
C GLN A 45 4.27 -14.63 12.87
N ALA A 46 3.05 -14.10 12.75
CA ALA A 46 2.19 -14.30 11.59
C ALA A 46 2.78 -13.68 10.30
N LEU A 47 3.60 -12.63 10.43
CA LEU A 47 4.35 -12.10 9.30
C LEU A 47 5.51 -13.03 8.86
N GLY A 48 6.09 -13.76 9.81
CA GLY A 48 7.08 -14.81 9.53
C GLY A 48 6.46 -15.94 8.72
N ASP A 49 5.26 -16.39 9.11
CA ASP A 49 4.51 -17.42 8.38
C ASP A 49 4.13 -16.94 6.97
N ALA A 50 3.75 -15.67 6.83
CA ALA A 50 3.40 -15.07 5.55
C ALA A 50 4.62 -14.78 4.64
N LYS A 51 5.86 -14.87 5.15
CA LYS A 51 7.07 -14.48 4.41
C LYS A 51 7.24 -15.22 3.09
N GLY A 52 6.94 -16.52 3.06
CA GLY A 52 7.03 -17.34 1.84
C GLY A 52 6.04 -16.88 0.76
N LEU A 53 4.80 -16.60 1.16
CA LEU A 53 3.77 -16.06 0.27
C LEU A 53 4.15 -14.67 -0.25
N LEU A 54 4.63 -13.78 0.63
CA LEU A 54 5.09 -12.45 0.23
C LEU A 54 6.23 -12.51 -0.78
N ALA A 55 7.18 -13.46 -0.62
CA ALA A 55 8.26 -13.66 -1.57
C ALA A 55 7.74 -14.05 -2.96
N GLN A 56 6.75 -14.94 -3.04
CA GLN A 56 6.12 -15.32 -4.31
C GLN A 56 5.38 -14.15 -4.95
N VAL A 57 4.58 -13.40 -4.18
CA VAL A 57 3.86 -12.23 -4.68
C VAL A 57 4.82 -11.17 -5.24
N PHE A 58 5.95 -10.92 -4.58
CA PHE A 58 6.94 -9.97 -5.07
C PHE A 58 7.70 -10.47 -6.30
N GLU A 59 7.99 -11.77 -6.39
CA GLU A 59 8.57 -12.39 -7.58
C GLU A 59 7.64 -12.26 -8.80
N ASP A 60 6.33 -12.48 -8.61
CA ASP A 60 5.33 -12.31 -9.66
C ASP A 60 5.24 -10.85 -10.12
N ALA A 61 5.24 -9.90 -9.19
CA ALA A 61 5.24 -8.47 -9.52
C ALA A 61 6.50 -8.07 -10.30
N TYR A 62 7.66 -8.61 -9.91
CA TYR A 62 8.92 -8.40 -10.61
C TYR A 62 8.87 -8.92 -12.05
N ARG A 63 8.36 -10.15 -12.26
CA ARG A 63 8.20 -10.75 -13.60
C ARG A 63 7.26 -9.95 -14.49
N GLN A 64 6.19 -9.42 -13.91
CA GLN A 64 5.21 -8.60 -14.63
C GLN A 64 5.67 -7.14 -14.80
N ARG A 65 6.82 -6.76 -14.25
CA ARG A 65 7.33 -5.37 -14.23
C ARG A 65 6.31 -4.39 -13.63
N VAL A 66 5.52 -4.87 -12.67
CA VAL A 66 4.54 -4.07 -11.95
C VAL A 66 5.25 -3.27 -10.87
N ARG A 67 4.84 -2.02 -10.66
CA ARG A 67 5.39 -1.19 -9.59
C ARG A 67 4.83 -1.70 -8.27
N VAL A 68 5.68 -1.85 -7.27
CA VAL A 68 5.28 -2.32 -5.94
C VAL A 68 5.56 -1.24 -4.91
N ALA A 69 4.61 -1.03 -4.01
CA ALA A 69 4.79 -0.26 -2.79
C ALA A 69 4.41 -1.14 -1.58
N VAL A 70 5.19 -1.05 -0.50
CA VAL A 70 4.90 -1.75 0.75
C VAL A 70 4.58 -0.70 1.81
N MET A 71 3.45 -0.88 2.49
CA MET A 71 3.02 -0.01 3.59
C MET A 71 2.85 -0.86 4.84
N THR A 72 3.52 -0.47 5.92
CA THR A 72 3.36 -1.09 7.23
C THR A 72 2.29 -0.36 8.02
N ALA A 73 1.19 -1.05 8.31
CA ALA A 73 0.20 -0.60 9.27
C ALA A 73 0.67 -1.04 10.66
N SER A 74 1.19 -0.12 11.45
CA SER A 74 1.46 -0.35 12.87
C SER A 74 0.33 0.27 13.69
N GLY A 75 -0.24 -0.50 14.61
CA GLY A 75 -1.23 0.05 15.55
C GLY A 75 -0.60 1.20 16.33
N SER A 76 -1.17 2.39 16.22
CA SER A 76 -0.76 3.57 16.98
C SER A 76 -1.15 3.41 18.45
N ALA A 77 -0.30 2.74 19.22
CA ALA A 77 -0.28 2.81 20.67
C ALA A 77 1.20 2.90 21.13
N PRO A 78 1.61 3.98 21.82
CA PRO A 78 2.77 3.94 22.70
C PRO A 78 2.53 3.00 23.88
#